data_AF-A0A977KSW2-F1
#
_entry.id   AF-A0A977KSW2-F1
#
_cell.length_a   1.000
_cell.length_b   1.000
_cell.length_c   1.000
_cell.angle_alpha   90.00
_cell.angle_beta   90.00
_cell.angle_gamma   90.00
#
_symmetry.space_group_name_H-M   'P 1'
#
loop_
_entity.id
_entity.type
_entity.pdbx_description
1 polymer ?
#
loop_
_entity_poly.entity_id
_entity_poly.type
_entity_poly.pdbx_seq_one_letter_code
_entity_poly.pdbx_strand_id
1 'polypeptide(L)' 'MSGMAGKEVKNDLLENHGRKVALSYIQRLSEAVGSVVQAKEEAWSYAPPKEDILNTVTSCEFKK' A
#
# COMPACT_ATOMS: atom_id res chain seq x y z
N MET A 1 1.65 4.14 20.27
CA MET A 1 2.21 4.97 19.18
C MET A 1 1.19 5.01 18.04
N SER A 2 0.33 6.02 17.95
CA SER A 2 -0.48 6.30 16.75
C SER A 2 -1.12 7.68 16.93
N GLY A 3 -0.69 8.68 16.17
CA GLY A 3 -1.21 10.05 16.30
C GLY A 3 -0.38 11.15 15.65
N MET A 4 0.87 10.88 15.23
CA MET A 4 1.73 11.90 14.61
C MET A 4 1.42 12.13 13.12
N ALA A 5 1.25 11.08 12.32
CA ALA A 5 1.08 11.18 10.87
C ALA A 5 -0.10 12.08 10.42
N GLY A 6 -1.28 11.94 11.05
CA GLY A 6 -2.44 12.77 10.69
C GLY A 6 -2.27 14.26 11.03
N LYS A 7 -1.40 14.59 11.98
CA LYS A 7 -1.12 15.97 12.38
C LYS A 7 -0.14 16.64 11.42
N GLU A 8 0.84 15.89 10.93
CA GLU A 8 1.81 16.35 9.92
C GLU A 8 1.10 16.65 8.60
N VAL A 9 0.26 15.74 8.10
CA VAL A 9 -0.52 15.96 6.86
C VAL A 9 -1.44 17.18 6.98
N LYS A 10 -2.03 17.40 8.15
CA LYS A 10 -2.88 18.57 8.40
C LYS A 10 -2.07 19.88 8.33
N ASN A 11 -0.87 19.89 8.90
CA ASN A 11 0.01 21.06 8.86
C ASN A 11 0.51 21.31 7.43
N ASP A 12 0.87 20.24 6.71
CA ASP A 12 1.28 20.32 5.30
C ASP A 12 0.19 20.94 4.41
N LEU A 13 -1.05 20.47 4.54
CA LEU A 13 -2.20 21.03 3.80
C LEU A 13 -2.46 22.51 4.13
N LEU A 14 -2.16 22.92 5.36
CA LEU A 14 -2.29 24.31 5.78
C LEU A 14 -1.16 25.18 5.22
N GLU A 15 0.08 24.69 5.28
CA GLU A 15 1.28 25.43 4.89
C GLU A 15 1.44 25.51 3.36
N ASN A 16 1.26 24.39 2.65
CA ASN A 16 1.45 24.33 1.20
C ASN A 16 0.23 24.81 0.40
N HIS A 17 -0.97 24.66 0.95
CA HIS A 17 -2.22 24.90 0.22
C HIS A 17 -3.18 25.87 0.92
N GLY A 18 -2.84 26.40 2.10
CA GLY A 18 -3.72 27.30 2.86
C GLY A 18 -5.02 26.64 3.34
N ARG A 19 -5.12 25.31 3.26
CA ARG A 19 -6.37 24.58 3.53
C ARG A 19 -6.43 24.15 4.98
N LYS A 20 -7.40 24.69 5.71
CA LYS A 20 -7.67 24.31 7.09
C LYS A 20 -8.60 23.09 7.11
N VAL A 21 -8.06 21.95 7.50
CA VAL A 21 -8.79 20.67 7.50
C VAL A 21 -8.83 20.08 8.91
N ALA A 22 -9.93 19.41 9.27
CA ALA A 22 -10.04 18.73 10.55
C ALA A 22 -9.20 17.43 10.55
N LEU A 23 -8.55 17.12 11.67
CA LEU A 23 -7.74 15.90 11.79
C LEU A 23 -8.59 14.63 11.65
N SER A 24 -9.81 14.65 12.18
CA SER A 24 -10.79 13.57 12.06
C SER A 24 -11.19 13.28 10.61
N TYR A 25 -11.16 14.29 9.74
CA TYR A 25 -11.44 14.11 8.31
C TYR A 25 -10.34 13.29 7.64
N ILE A 26 -9.08 13.61 7.92
CA ILE A 26 -7.92 12.87 7.39
C ILE A 26 -7.95 11.41 7.90
N GLN A 27 -8.25 11.21 9.19
CA GLN A 27 -8.36 9.87 9.78
C GLN A 27 -9.44 9.03 9.10
N ARG A 28 -10.65 9.57 8.92
CA ARG A 28 -11.76 8.87 8.26
C ARG A 28 -11.45 8.50 6.82
N LEU A 29 -10.76 9.38 6.08
CA LEU A 29 -10.33 9.08 4.73
C LEU A 29 -9.31 7.95 4.70
N SER A 30 -8.32 7.97 5.60
CA SER A 30 -7.34 6.89 5.71
C SER A 30 -7.99 5.56 6.05
N GLU A 31 -8.96 5.53 6.96
CA GLU A 31 -9.73 4.33 7.31
C GLU A 31 -10.54 3.80 6.12
N ALA A 32 -11.24 4.68 5.40
CA ALA A 32 -12.03 4.30 4.24
C ALA A 32 -11.17 3.72 3.11
N VAL A 33 -10.04 4.37 2.80
CA VAL A 33 -9.09 3.88 1.79
C VAL A 33 -8.48 2.55 2.22
N GLY A 34 -8.09 2.42 3.49
CA GLY A 34 -7.58 1.17 4.05
C GLY A 34 -8.57 0.01 3.90
N SER A 35 -9.84 0.26 4.19
CA SER A 35 -10.91 -0.74 4.00
C SER A 35 -11.06 -1.18 2.54
N VAL A 36 -10.98 -0.25 1.59
CA VAL A 36 -11.04 -0.57 0.15
C VAL A 36 -9.84 -1.40 -0.29
N VAL A 37 -8.63 -1.03 0.15
CA VAL A 37 -7.40 -1.77 -0.18
C VAL A 37 -7.47 -3.18 0.36
N GLN A 38 -7.85 -3.35 1.63
CA GLN A 38 -8.00 -4.66 2.26
C GLN A 38 -8.98 -5.55 1.49
N ALA A 39 -10.13 -5.01 1.08
CA ALA A 39 -11.11 -5.74 0.28
C ALA A 39 -10.59 -6.13 -1.12
N LYS A 40 -9.60 -5.41 -1.66
CA LYS A 40 -8.99 -5.71 -2.97
C LYS A 40 -7.87 -6.73 -2.88
N GLU A 41 -7.11 -6.74 -1.79
CA GLU A 41 -6.08 -7.76 -1.54
C GLU A 41 -6.67 -9.17 -1.47
N GLU A 42 -7.86 -9.32 -0.90
CA GLU A 42 -8.59 -10.60 -0.85
C GLU A 42 -8.92 -11.16 -2.26
N ALA A 43 -8.94 -10.32 -3.29
CA ALA A 43 -9.26 -10.70 -4.68
C ALA A 43 -8.02 -10.81 -5.59
N TRP A 44 -6.81 -10.67 -5.07
CA TRP A 44 -5.60 -10.68 -5.89
C TRP A 44 -5.13 -12.11 -6.19
N SER A 45 -5.70 -12.72 -7.23
CA SER A 45 -5.18 -13.97 -7.79
C SER A 45 -4.03 -13.66 -8.77
N TYR A 46 -2.79 -13.83 -8.32
CA TYR A 46 -1.66 -13.87 -9.25
C TYR A 46 -1.70 -15.21 -9.98
N ALA A 47 -2.19 -15.22 -11.22
CA ALA A 47 -2.04 -16.38 -12.08
C ALA A 47 -0.59 -16.41 -12.59
N PRO A 48 0.22 -17.44 -12.27
CA PRO A 48 1.53 -17.57 -12.89
C PRO A 48 1.35 -17.62 -14.41
N PRO A 49 2.25 -17.00 -15.19
CA PRO A 49 2.25 -17.17 -16.63
C PRO A 49 2.28 -18.68 -16.94
N LYS A 50 1.42 -19.14 -17.85
CA LYS A 50 1.45 -20.55 -18.26
C LYS A 50 2.80 -20.82 -18.90
N GLU A 51 3.62 -21.62 -18.23
CA GLU A 51 4.92 -22.02 -18.72
C GLU A 51 4.75 -23.00 -19.89
N ASP A 52 4.65 -22.48 -21.10
CA ASP A 52 4.87 -23.26 -22.33
C ASP A 52 6.36 -23.27 -22.73
N ILE A 53 7.28 -23.01 -21.80
CA ILE A 53 8.72 -23.02 -22.08
C ILE A 53 9.51 -23.63 -20.91
N LEU A 54 9.33 -24.94 -20.75
CA LEU A 54 10.25 -25.84 -20.07
C LEU A 54 11.57 -25.93 -20.85
N ASN A 55 12.50 -25.00 -20.62
CA ASN A 55 13.91 -25.24 -20.86
C ASN A 55 14.81 -24.15 -20.27
N THR A 56 15.75 -24.62 -19.46
CA THR A 56 17.04 -24.00 -19.10
C THR A 56 17.05 -22.89 -18.05
N VAL A 57 16.85 -23.28 -16.79
CA VAL A 57 17.74 -22.83 -15.70
C VAL A 57 18.25 -24.05 -14.94
N THR A 58 19.09 -24.82 -15.61
CA THR A 58 20.03 -25.70 -14.93
C THR A 58 21.13 -24.82 -14.35
N SER A 59 21.49 -25.06 -13.09
CA SER A 59 22.72 -24.64 -12.41
C SER A 59 22.59 -23.49 -11.40
N CYS A 60 22.16 -23.86 -10.19
CA CYS A 60 22.84 -23.42 -8.97
C CYS A 60 22.95 -24.65 -8.04
N GLU A 61 24.06 -25.39 -8.16
CA GLU A 61 24.42 -26.42 -7.18
C GLU A 61 24.69 -25.75 -5.83
N PHE A 62 23.84 -26.01 -4.84
CA PHE A 62 24.09 -25.66 -3.45
C PHE A 62 25.07 -26.68 -2.88
N LYS A 63 26.37 -26.40 -2.96
CA LYS A 63 27.39 -27.19 -2.28
C LYS A 63 27.28 -26.94 -0.78
N LYS A 64 27.10 -28.04 -0.04
CA LYS A 64 26.90 -28.16 1.42
C LYS A 64 27.89 -27.35 2.25
#